data_AF-A0A8X6XQI5-F1
#
_entry.id   AF-A0A8X6XQI5-F1
#
_cell.length_a   1.000
_cell.length_b   1.000
_cell.length_c   1.000
_cell.angle_alpha   90.00
_cell.angle_beta   90.00
_cell.angle_gamma   90.00
#
_symmetry.space_group_name_H-M   'P 1'
#
loop_
_entity.id
_entity.type
_entity.pdbx_description
1 polymer ?
#
loop_
_entity_poly.entity_id
_entity_poly.type
_entity_poly.pdbx_seq_one_letter_code
_entity_poly.pdbx_strand_id
1 'polypeptide(L)'
;MQVRCENEFSQSLFKMDSQKDTYFPFGNTMGCNPDQAITGIDVCFEGDLKYVSVECNTIQPGYIIDNATDVAGNSKNSPTRATCPDKKSMISLRLNKDTNGEINVRIGCSKIIKK
;
A
#
# COMPACT_ATOMS: atom_id res chain seq x y z
N MET A 1 -25.60 25.99 -10.83
CA MET A 1 -25.25 24.58 -11.03
C MET A 1 -24.25 24.20 -9.93
N GLN A 2 -24.65 23.40 -8.94
CA GLN A 2 -23.79 23.06 -7.80
C GLN A 2 -22.88 21.89 -8.18
N VAL A 3 -21.57 22.13 -8.20
CA VAL A 3 -20.55 21.10 -8.31
C VAL A 3 -20.56 20.32 -6.99
N ARG A 4 -20.95 19.03 -7.03
CA ARG A 4 -20.80 18.10 -5.92
C ARG A 4 -19.41 17.47 -6.01
N CYS A 5 -18.53 17.82 -5.07
CA CYS A 5 -17.33 17.03 -4.80
C CYS A 5 -17.76 15.83 -3.94
N GLU A 6 -17.77 14.63 -4.52
CA GLU A 6 -17.95 13.40 -3.76
C GLU A 6 -16.59 12.95 -3.20
N ASN A 7 -16.46 13.02 -1.88
CA ASN A 7 -15.36 12.41 -1.14
C ASN A 7 -15.65 10.90 -1.06
N GLU A 8 -15.11 10.11 -1.98
CA GLU A 8 -15.34 8.64 -2.01
C GLU A 8 -14.53 7.86 -0.97
N PHE A 9 -13.73 8.51 -0.14
CA PHE A 9 -13.09 7.88 1.00
C PHE A 9 -13.28 8.72 2.26
N SER A 10 -14.52 8.73 2.76
CA SER A 10 -14.78 9.08 4.16
C SER A 10 -14.00 8.12 5.06
N GLN A 11 -13.31 8.68 6.04
CA GLN A 11 -12.34 8.10 6.99
C GLN A 11 -12.85 6.92 7.87
N SER A 12 -13.84 6.13 7.46
CA SER A 12 -14.55 5.16 8.31
C SER A 12 -14.36 3.68 7.93
N LEU A 13 -13.53 3.30 6.95
CA LEU A 13 -13.39 1.88 6.55
C LEU A 13 -12.38 1.10 7.40
N PHE A 14 -11.58 1.80 8.19
CA PHE A 14 -10.50 1.22 8.96
C PHE A 14 -10.78 1.41 10.46
N LYS A 15 -10.52 0.36 11.24
CA LYS A 15 -10.33 0.51 12.68
C LYS A 15 -8.96 1.15 12.88
N MET A 16 -8.91 2.25 13.64
CA MET A 16 -7.66 2.92 13.98
C MET A 16 -6.89 2.16 15.07
N ASP A 17 -6.61 0.88 14.82
CA ASP A 17 -5.61 0.14 15.56
C ASP A 17 -4.43 -0.05 14.61
N SER A 18 -3.61 1.00 14.59
CA SER A 18 -2.58 1.19 13.58
C SER A 18 -1.33 0.42 14.00
N GLN A 19 -1.10 -0.72 13.35
CA GLN A 19 0.09 -1.53 13.57
C GLN A 19 1.13 -1.17 12.50
N LYS A 20 2.34 -0.84 12.95
CA LYS A 20 3.49 -0.59 12.08
C LYS A 20 4.42 -1.79 12.10
N ASP A 21 4.50 -2.48 10.98
CA ASP A 21 5.43 -3.59 10.78
C ASP A 21 6.66 -3.09 10.03
N THR A 22 7.85 -3.49 10.49
CA THR A 22 9.13 -3.04 9.91
C THR A 22 9.72 -4.14 9.05
N TYR A 23 10.17 -3.76 7.85
CA TYR A 23 10.70 -4.67 6.85
C TYR A 23 12.06 -4.21 6.35
N PHE A 24 12.88 -5.18 5.97
CA PHE A 24 14.05 -4.92 5.16
C PHE A 24 13.63 -4.58 3.72
N PRO A 25 14.14 -3.48 3.12
CA PRO A 25 13.59 -2.92 1.89
C PRO A 25 13.61 -3.91 0.72
N PHE A 26 14.66 -4.73 0.60
CA PHE A 26 14.90 -5.61 -0.54
C PHE A 26 14.83 -7.11 -0.19
N GLY A 27 14.31 -7.44 0.99
CA GLY A 27 14.29 -8.81 1.48
C GLY A 27 13.11 -9.62 0.95
N ASN A 28 11.89 -9.06 1.03
CA ASN A 28 10.65 -9.75 0.72
C ASN A 28 9.53 -8.76 0.33
N THR A 29 8.40 -9.28 -0.12
CA THR A 29 7.15 -8.51 -0.23
C THR A 29 6.71 -8.10 1.18
N MET A 30 6.49 -6.81 1.37
CA MET A 30 5.92 -6.19 2.55
C MET A 30 4.40 -6.15 2.37
N GLY A 31 3.64 -6.44 3.41
CA GLY A 31 2.19 -6.54 3.29
C GLY A 31 1.54 -6.78 4.63
N CYS A 32 0.25 -6.47 4.69
CA CYS A 32 -0.54 -6.62 5.91
C CYS A 32 -1.19 -8.01 5.97
N ASN A 33 -1.83 -8.30 7.10
CA ASN A 33 -2.68 -9.48 7.21
C ASN A 33 -3.87 -9.42 6.22
N PRO A 34 -4.52 -10.56 5.89
CA PRO A 34 -5.57 -10.61 4.87
C PRO A 34 -6.80 -9.70 5.12
N ASP A 35 -7.02 -9.28 6.36
CA ASP A 35 -8.10 -8.38 6.79
C ASP A 35 -7.62 -6.94 7.03
N GLN A 36 -6.38 -6.64 6.65
CA GLN A 36 -5.73 -5.34 6.84
C GLN A 36 -5.25 -4.77 5.50
N ALA A 37 -5.30 -3.45 5.38
CA ALA A 37 -4.75 -2.75 4.22
C ALA A 37 -3.57 -1.87 4.64
N ILE A 38 -2.65 -1.65 3.70
CA ILE A 38 -1.59 -0.66 3.86
C ILE A 38 -2.22 0.72 3.76
N THR A 39 -2.02 1.52 4.80
CA THR A 39 -2.58 2.87 4.94
C THR A 39 -1.49 3.93 5.05
N GLY A 40 -0.27 3.52 5.38
CA GLY A 40 0.90 4.38 5.45
C GLY A 40 2.18 3.60 5.18
N ILE A 41 3.21 4.28 4.68
CA ILE A 41 4.54 3.72 4.46
C ILE A 41 5.54 4.77 4.94
N ASP A 42 6.35 4.43 5.94
CA ASP A 42 7.47 5.23 6.39
C ASP A 42 8.77 4.64 5.85
N VAL A 43 9.64 5.50 5.32
CA VAL A 43 10.91 5.11 4.70
C VAL A 43 12.05 5.71 5.53
N CYS A 44 12.94 4.86 6.06
CA CYS A 44 13.98 5.29 6.99
C CYS A 44 15.39 5.11 6.44
N PHE A 45 16.17 6.18 6.50
CA PHE A 45 17.51 6.27 5.92
C PHE A 45 18.58 6.44 7.01
N GLU A 46 19.73 5.79 6.83
CA GLU A 46 20.94 5.99 7.61
C GLU A 46 22.14 5.89 6.66
N GLY A 47 22.42 6.98 5.94
CA GLY A 47 23.29 6.99 4.76
C GLY A 47 22.59 6.38 3.54
N ASP A 48 22.19 5.12 3.66
CA ASP A 48 21.39 4.38 2.69
C ASP A 48 20.00 4.03 3.24
N LEU A 49 19.10 3.54 2.37
CA LEU A 49 17.78 3.03 2.78
C LEU A 49 17.92 1.80 3.69
N LYS A 50 17.62 1.95 4.97
CA LYS A 50 17.86 0.93 6.01
C LYS A 50 16.65 0.03 6.22
N TYR A 51 15.46 0.62 6.39
CA TYR A 51 14.22 -0.11 6.61
C TYR A 51 13.01 0.66 6.08
N VAL A 52 11.94 -0.09 5.84
CA VAL A 52 10.62 0.44 5.46
C VAL A 52 9.64 -0.02 6.52
N SER A 53 8.89 0.90 7.10
CA SER A 53 7.79 0.57 7.99
C SER A 53 6.47 0.71 7.25
N VAL A 54 5.64 -0.32 7.32
CA VAL A 54 4.33 -0.37 6.68
C VAL A 54 3.27 -0.27 7.77
N GLU A 55 2.40 0.72 7.64
CA GLU A 55 1.27 0.93 8.53
C GLU A 55 0.06 0.16 8.00
N CYS A 56 -0.34 -0.86 8.76
CA CYS A 56 -1.44 -1.74 8.48
C CYS A 56 -2.63 -1.39 9.39
N ASN A 57 -3.78 -1.12 8.78
CA ASN A 57 -5.02 -0.92 9.52
C ASN A 57 -6.05 -1.99 9.17
N THR A 58 -6.71 -2.53 10.19
CA THR A 58 -7.76 -3.54 10.03
C THR A 58 -9.02 -2.93 9.43
N ILE A 59 -9.57 -3.61 8.44
CA ILE A 59 -10.82 -3.21 7.80
C ILE A 59 -11.98 -3.46 8.77
N GLN A 60 -12.98 -2.59 8.76
CA GLN A 60 -14.14 -2.75 9.64
C GLN A 60 -14.92 -4.06 9.40
N PRO A 61 -15.56 -4.62 10.45
CA PRO A 61 -16.45 -5.77 10.32
C PRO A 61 -17.52 -5.54 9.24
N GLY A 62 -17.75 -6.54 8.39
CA GLY A 62 -18.70 -6.46 7.28
C GLY A 62 -18.09 -6.03 5.95
N TYR A 63 -16.77 -5.86 5.89
CA TYR A 63 -16.02 -5.63 4.66
C TYR A 63 -14.88 -6.65 4.53
N ILE A 64 -14.47 -6.93 3.30
CA ILE A 64 -13.35 -7.82 2.96
C ILE A 64 -12.50 -7.22 1.83
N ILE A 65 -11.25 -7.65 1.76
CA ILE A 65 -10.38 -7.41 0.59
C ILE A 65 -10.79 -8.41 -0.49
N ASP A 66 -11.09 -7.91 -1.69
CA ASP A 66 -11.37 -8.75 -2.84
C ASP A 66 -10.12 -9.58 -3.20
N ASN A 67 -10.32 -10.82 -3.68
CA ASN A 67 -9.21 -11.70 -4.05
C ASN A 67 -8.53 -11.25 -5.35
N ALA A 68 -9.16 -10.37 -6.13
CA ALA A 68 -8.57 -9.78 -7.32
C ALA A 68 -7.48 -8.76 -6.93
N THR A 69 -6.22 -9.18 -7.01
CA THR A 69 -5.06 -8.29 -6.81
C THR A 69 -4.54 -7.80 -8.15
N ASP A 70 -4.63 -6.51 -8.37
CA ASP A 70 -3.96 -5.85 -9.48
C ASP A 70 -2.58 -5.40 -9.05
N VAL A 71 -1.56 -5.72 -9.83
CA VAL A 71 -0.20 -5.22 -9.59
C VAL A 71 -0.07 -3.86 -10.29
N ALA A 72 0.07 -2.80 -9.49
CA ALA A 72 0.43 -1.47 -9.98
C ALA A 72 1.90 -1.19 -9.62
N GLY A 73 2.57 -0.33 -10.38
CA GLY A 73 4.00 -0.03 -10.19
C GLY A 73 4.89 -0.86 -11.10
N ASN A 74 5.36 -0.22 -12.17
CA ASN A 74 6.44 -0.75 -12.97
C ASN A 74 7.18 0.38 -13.69
N SER A 75 8.02 1.11 -12.96
CA SER A 75 8.95 2.02 -13.62
C SER A 75 10.20 2.22 -12.80
N LYS A 76 11.34 1.72 -13.32
CA LYS A 76 12.69 2.18 -12.99
C LYS A 76 12.79 3.71 -12.98
N ASN A 77 12.03 4.35 -13.87
CA ASN A 77 12.10 5.79 -14.15
C ASN A 77 11.05 6.61 -13.37
N SER A 78 10.09 5.97 -12.69
CA SER A 78 9.07 6.67 -11.90
C SER A 78 8.56 5.82 -10.73
N PRO A 79 9.42 5.46 -9.77
CA PRO A 79 9.02 4.70 -8.58
C PRO A 79 7.93 5.43 -7.77
N THR A 80 7.97 6.77 -7.76
CA THR A 80 7.01 7.66 -7.08
C THR A 80 5.61 7.67 -7.69
N ARG A 81 5.41 7.06 -8.87
CA ARG A 81 4.12 6.97 -9.55
C ARG A 81 3.38 5.65 -9.30
N ALA A 82 3.94 4.77 -8.47
CA ALA A 82 3.23 3.56 -8.05
C ALA A 82 2.08 3.93 -7.12
N THR A 83 0.88 4.10 -7.68
CA THR A 83 -0.37 4.35 -6.95
C THR A 83 -1.41 3.32 -7.33
N CYS A 84 -2.29 2.97 -6.40
CA CYS A 84 -3.42 2.12 -6.74
C CYS A 84 -4.42 2.86 -7.64
N PRO A 85 -5.06 2.15 -8.60
CA PRO A 85 -6.19 2.71 -9.34
C PRO A 85 -7.32 3.16 -8.41
N ASP A 86 -8.19 4.05 -8.90
CA ASP A 86 -9.35 4.52 -8.14
C ASP A 86 -10.15 3.36 -7.52
N LYS A 87 -10.63 3.58 -6.30
CA LYS A 87 -11.43 2.61 -5.52
C LYS A 87 -10.68 1.34 -5.09
N LYS A 88 -9.34 1.32 -5.17
CA LYS A 88 -8.50 0.22 -4.68
C LYS A 88 -7.55 0.70 -3.58
N SER A 89 -7.35 -0.16 -2.60
CA SER A 89 -6.42 0.04 -1.49
C SER A 89 -5.16 -0.77 -1.74
N MET A 90 -4.03 -0.27 -1.24
CA MET A 90 -2.76 -0.98 -1.28
C MET A 90 -2.76 -2.09 -0.24
N ILE A 91 -2.35 -3.29 -0.64
CA ILE A 91 -2.31 -4.47 0.23
C ILE A 91 -0.91 -5.08 0.33
N SER A 92 -0.03 -4.76 -0.62
CA SER A 92 1.37 -5.16 -0.58
C SER A 92 2.28 -4.15 -1.28
N LEU A 93 3.55 -4.15 -0.89
CA LEU A 93 4.64 -3.35 -1.41
C LEU A 93 5.89 -4.22 -1.55
N ARG A 94 6.60 -4.11 -2.67
CA ARG A 94 7.89 -4.77 -2.86
C ARG A 94 8.85 -3.83 -3.55
N LEU A 95 10.02 -3.63 -2.94
CA LEU A 95 11.13 -2.92 -3.56
C LEU A 95 12.14 -3.94 -4.08
N ASN A 96 12.60 -3.75 -5.31
CA ASN A 96 13.69 -4.55 -5.87
C ASN A 96 14.79 -3.60 -6.34
N LYS A 97 16.03 -3.86 -5.92
CA LYS A 97 17.20 -3.15 -6.45
C LYS A 97 17.70 -3.90 -7.68
N ASP A 98 17.88 -3.19 -8.80
CA ASP A 98 18.49 -3.78 -9.98
C ASP A 98 20.02 -3.77 -9.90
N THR A 99 20.67 -4.34 -10.92
CA THR A 99 22.14 -4.43 -11.00
C THR A 99 22.84 -3.06 -11.10
N ASN A 100 22.10 -2.01 -11.47
CA ASN A 100 22.61 -0.64 -11.60
C ASN A 100 22.34 0.21 -10.34
N GLY A 101 21.68 -0.38 -9.34
CA GLY A 101 21.31 0.30 -8.10
C GLY A 101 19.97 1.04 -8.14
N GLU A 102 19.22 0.94 -9.23
CA GLU A 102 17.89 1.55 -9.35
C GLU A 102 16.84 0.77 -8.56
N ILE A 103 15.94 1.48 -7.90
CA ILE A 103 14.89 0.89 -7.06
C ILE A 103 13.59 0.79 -7.86
N ASN A 104 13.13 -0.44 -8.05
CA ASN A 104 11.84 -0.75 -8.64
C ASN A 104 10.79 -0.97 -7.55
N VAL A 105 9.70 -0.20 -7.63
CA VAL A 105 8.55 -0.33 -6.72
C VAL A 105 7.45 -1.14 -7.41
N ARG A 106 6.97 -2.20 -6.74
CA ARG A 106 5.76 -2.94 -7.11
C ARG A 106 4.78 -2.88 -5.95
N ILE A 107 3.53 -2.53 -6.22
CA ILE A 107 2.46 -2.54 -5.22
C ILE A 107 1.34 -3.48 -5.67
N GLY A 108 0.78 -4.22 -4.72
CA GLY A 108 -0.46 -4.95 -4.92
C GLY A 108 -1.64 -4.10 -4.48
N CYS A 109 -2.66 -4.00 -5.31
CA CYS A 109 -3.86 -3.21 -5.08
C CYS A 109 -5.09 -4.09 -5.17
N SER A 110 -6.03 -3.94 -4.24
CA SER A 110 -7.30 -4.66 -4.27
C SER A 110 -8.46 -3.76 -3.84
N LYS A 111 -9.67 -4.15 -4.23
CA LYS A 111 -10.91 -3.47 -3.83
C LYS A 111 -11.29 -3.91 -2.41
N ILE A 112 -11.83 -2.98 -1.65
CA ILE A 112 -12.53 -3.29 -0.40
C ILE A 112 -14.01 -3.38 -0.73
N ILE A 113 -14.61 -4.54 -0.50
CA ILE A 113 -16.03 -4.81 -0.79
C ILE A 113 -16.78 -5.14 0.49
N LYS A 114 -18.09 -4.87 0.50
CA LYS A 114 -18.96 -5.28 1.59
C LYS A 114 -19.19 -6.79 1.50
N LYS A 115 -19.03 -7.48 2.64
CA LYS A 115 -19.33 -8.91 2.79
C LYS A 115 -20.84 -9.17 2.69
#